data_AF-A0A7W8NLH0-F1
#
_entry.id   AF-A0A7W8NLH0-F1
#
_cell.length_a   1.000
_cell.length_b   1.000
_cell.length_c   1.000
_cell.angle_alpha   90.00
_cell.angle_beta   90.00
_cell.angle_gamma   90.00
#
_symmetry.space_group_name_H-M   'P 1'
#
loop_
_entity.id
_entity.type
_entity.pdbx_description
1 polymer ?
#
loop_
_entity_poly.entity_id
_entity_poly.type
_entity_poly.pdbx_seq_one_letter_code
_entity_poly.pdbx_strand_id
1 'polypeptide(L)'
;MKIILFKIKYFAWKVMPKDYQFKETNLGPISASDITTVITGTFRAKGFDDVGRPTGYEEIVHIIFPNGAVEELPALEINLKYAAALKQDLLNRPKV
;
A
#
# COMPACT_ATOMS: atom_id res chain seq x y z
N MET A 1 9.79 -1.73 54.13
CA MET A 1 9.76 -2.29 52.76
C MET A 1 8.91 -1.36 51.90
N LYS A 2 9.51 -0.55 51.01
CA LYS A 2 8.76 0.42 50.17
C LYS A 2 8.54 -0.19 48.79
N ILE A 3 7.28 -0.51 48.48
CA ILE A 3 6.87 -1.00 47.16
C ILE A 3 6.75 0.23 46.25
N ILE A 4 7.65 0.34 45.27
CA ILE A 4 7.59 1.38 44.24
C ILE A 4 6.63 0.87 43.16
N LEU A 5 5.40 1.40 43.15
CA LEU A 5 4.48 1.22 42.03
C LEU A 5 5.02 1.98 40.82
N PHE A 6 5.62 1.27 39.87
CA PHE A 6 5.91 1.82 38.55
C PHE A 6 4.59 2.04 37.81
N LYS A 7 4.16 3.30 37.78
CA LYS A 7 3.03 3.78 36.98
C LYS A 7 3.45 3.72 35.51
N ILE A 8 3.23 2.58 34.85
CA ILE A 8 3.46 2.41 33.41
C ILE A 8 2.49 3.37 32.71
N LYS A 9 3.00 4.53 32.30
CA LYS A 9 2.29 5.42 31.39
C LYS A 9 2.21 4.67 30.06
N TYR A 10 1.03 4.12 29.76
CA TYR A 10 0.67 3.69 28.42
C TYR A 10 0.75 4.92 27.51
N PHE A 11 1.93 5.14 26.93
CA PHE A 11 2.12 6.06 25.83
C PHE A 11 1.46 5.38 24.63
N ALA A 12 0.15 5.60 24.49
CA ALA A 12 -0.56 5.34 23.25
C ALA A 12 0.00 6.33 22.23
N TRP A 13 1.17 6.02 21.69
CA TRP A 13 1.69 6.71 20.53
C TRP A 13 0.71 6.40 19.42
N LYS A 14 -0.22 7.34 19.19
CA LYS A 14 -1.12 7.33 18.06
C LYS A 14 -0.20 7.31 16.85
N VAL A 15 0.08 6.12 16.31
CA VAL A 15 0.81 5.96 15.06
C VAL A 15 -0.09 6.64 14.04
N MET A 16 0.19 7.91 13.75
CA MET A 16 -0.52 8.61 12.68
C MET A 16 -0.28 7.78 11.42
N PRO A 17 -1.35 7.39 10.70
CA PRO A 17 -1.18 6.70 9.43
C PRO A 17 -0.28 7.56 8.55
N LYS A 18 0.77 6.97 7.99
CA LYS A 18 1.56 7.65 6.97
C LYS A 18 0.73 7.62 5.70
N ASP A 19 0.46 8.80 5.16
CA ASP A 19 -0.22 8.93 3.87
C ASP A 19 0.83 8.83 2.76
N TYR A 20 0.55 8.01 1.75
CA TYR A 20 1.42 7.76 0.61
C TYR A 20 0.78 8.33 -0.66
N GLN A 21 1.46 9.28 -1.30
CA GLN A 21 1.03 9.82 -2.59
C GLN A 21 1.72 9.07 -3.72
N PHE A 22 0.98 8.17 -4.37
CA PHE A 22 1.46 7.49 -5.56
C PHE A 22 1.53 8.44 -6.76
N LYS A 23 2.48 8.19 -7.66
CA LYS A 23 2.63 8.92 -8.92
C LYS A 23 1.79 8.29 -10.02
N GLU A 24 1.42 9.12 -10.99
CA GLU A 24 0.66 8.72 -12.20
C GLU A 24 -0.71 8.11 -11.88
N THR A 25 -1.37 8.69 -10.88
CA THR A 25 -2.74 8.34 -10.48
C THR A 25 -3.52 9.58 -10.10
N ASN A 26 -4.85 9.46 -10.19
CA ASN A 26 -5.79 10.46 -9.69
C ASN A 26 -6.14 10.23 -8.21
N LEU A 27 -5.60 9.18 -7.59
CA LEU A 27 -5.74 8.97 -6.16
C LEU A 27 -5.04 10.12 -5.41
N GLY A 28 -5.73 10.64 -4.39
CA GLY A 28 -5.09 11.45 -3.37
C GLY A 28 -4.13 10.61 -2.52
N PRO A 29 -3.51 11.22 -1.50
CA PRO A 29 -2.69 10.49 -0.55
C PRO A 29 -3.54 9.40 0.12
N ILE A 30 -3.04 8.16 0.12
CA ILE A 30 -3.72 7.04 0.74
C ILE A 30 -2.88 6.47 1.88
N SER A 31 -3.55 6.18 2.97
CA SER A 31 -2.96 5.49 4.10
C SER A 31 -3.26 4.00 4.03
N ALA A 32 -2.61 3.26 4.92
CA ALA A 32 -2.91 1.85 5.06
C ALA A 32 -4.41 1.66 5.38
N SER A 33 -5.01 2.47 6.28
CA SER A 33 -6.42 2.30 6.71
C SER A 33 -7.45 2.42 5.59
N ASP A 34 -7.09 3.06 4.47
CA ASP A 34 -7.98 3.28 3.34
C ASP A 34 -8.07 2.05 2.42
N ILE A 35 -7.14 1.10 2.57
CA ILE A 35 -6.97 -0.02 1.64
C ILE A 35 -7.07 -1.37 2.34
N THR A 36 -7.44 -2.38 1.56
CA THR A 36 -7.48 -3.79 1.97
C THR A 36 -6.12 -4.45 1.77
N THR A 37 -5.52 -4.29 0.59
CA THR A 37 -4.21 -4.88 0.29
C THR A 37 -3.52 -4.16 -0.86
N VAL A 38 -2.23 -4.38 -0.99
CA VAL A 38 -1.41 -3.93 -2.12
C VAL A 38 -0.66 -5.12 -2.71
N ILE A 39 -0.69 -5.24 -4.04
CA ILE A 39 -0.06 -6.33 -4.79
C ILE A 39 1.01 -5.71 -5.71
N THR A 40 2.19 -6.31 -5.72
CA THR A 40 3.35 -5.93 -6.53
C THR A 40 3.85 -7.15 -7.30
N GLY A 41 4.68 -6.97 -8.33
CA GLY A 41 5.15 -8.10 -9.17
C GLY A 41 4.10 -8.62 -10.16
N THR A 42 3.05 -7.83 -10.39
CA THR A 42 2.03 -8.07 -11.41
C THR A 42 2.41 -7.37 -12.71
N PHE A 43 2.07 -7.98 -13.86
CA PHE A 43 2.41 -7.43 -15.17
C PHE A 43 1.16 -7.31 -16.04
N ARG A 44 1.07 -6.23 -16.82
CA ARG A 44 0.04 -6.06 -17.86
C ARG A 44 0.65 -5.85 -19.23
N ALA A 45 -0.10 -6.18 -20.27
CA ALA A 45 0.28 -5.89 -21.64
C ALA A 45 0.28 -4.38 -21.89
N LYS A 46 1.33 -3.85 -22.51
CA LYS A 46 1.42 -2.42 -22.88
C LYS A 46 0.55 -2.07 -24.10
N GLY A 47 0.16 -3.08 -24.86
CA GLY A 47 -0.61 -2.98 -26.07
C GLY A 47 -0.68 -4.35 -26.74
N PHE A 48 -1.48 -4.42 -27.79
CA PHE A 48 -1.65 -5.62 -28.61
C PHE A 48 -1.33 -5.26 -30.06
N ASP A 49 -0.69 -6.17 -30.78
CA ASP A 49 -0.51 -6.05 -32.23
C ASP A 49 -1.80 -6.42 -33.00
N ASP A 50 -1.76 -6.32 -34.32
CA ASP A 50 -2.92 -6.59 -35.20
C ASP A 50 -3.43 -8.04 -35.12
N VAL A 51 -2.66 -8.95 -34.53
CA VAL A 51 -3.02 -10.36 -34.31
C VAL A 51 -3.34 -10.68 -32.85
N GLY A 52 -3.48 -9.65 -32.00
CA GLY A 52 -3.88 -9.78 -30.60
C GLY A 52 -2.79 -10.27 -29.66
N ARG A 53 -1.51 -10.20 -30.06
CA ARG A 53 -0.37 -10.57 -29.20
C ARG A 53 0.13 -9.36 -28.43
N PRO A 54 0.47 -9.52 -27.14
CA PRO A 54 1.09 -8.45 -26.36
C PRO A 54 2.40 -7.98 -27.02
N THR A 55 2.49 -6.68 -27.31
CA THR A 55 3.71 -6.06 -27.87
C THR A 55 4.80 -5.86 -26.81
N GLY A 56 4.45 -6.02 -25.54
CA GLY A 56 5.33 -5.95 -24.39
C GLY A 56 4.54 -5.99 -23.10
N TYR A 57 5.25 -6.08 -21.98
CA TYR A 57 4.67 -6.05 -20.65
C TYR A 57 5.26 -4.92 -19.84
N GLU A 58 4.47 -4.37 -18.92
CA GLU A 58 4.95 -3.48 -17.88
C GLU A 58 4.52 -3.99 -16.51
N GLU A 59 5.39 -3.80 -15.53
CA GLU A 59 5.06 -4.12 -14.14
C GLU A 59 4.14 -3.03 -13.58
N ILE A 60 3.14 -3.47 -12.83
CA ILE A 60 2.14 -2.64 -12.19
C ILE A 60 1.96 -3.02 -10.72
N VAL A 61 1.49 -2.05 -9.94
CA VAL A 61 1.06 -2.18 -8.56
C VAL A 61 -0.46 -2.13 -8.54
N HIS A 62 -1.09 -3.09 -7.88
CA HIS A 62 -2.53 -3.05 -7.61
C HIS A 62 -2.79 -2.60 -6.18
N ILE A 63 -3.68 -1.62 -6.04
CA ILE A 63 -4.21 -1.18 -4.76
C ILE A 63 -5.66 -1.61 -4.67
N ILE A 64 -5.98 -2.47 -3.70
CA ILE A 64 -7.33 -3.01 -3.51
C ILE A 64 -7.99 -2.29 -2.34
N PHE A 65 -9.14 -1.69 -2.58
CA PHE A 65 -9.93 -0.95 -1.60
C PHE A 65 -11.01 -1.84 -0.94
N PRO A 66 -11.53 -1.47 0.24
CA PRO A 66 -12.55 -2.25 0.95
C PRO A 66 -13.85 -2.48 0.17
N ASN A 67 -14.17 -1.61 -0.78
CA ASN A 67 -15.33 -1.75 -1.67
C ASN A 67 -15.07 -2.71 -2.86
N GLY A 68 -13.88 -3.33 -2.93
CA GLY A 68 -13.47 -4.20 -4.03
C GLY A 68 -12.94 -3.46 -5.26
N ALA A 69 -12.90 -2.12 -5.25
CA ALA A 69 -12.27 -1.36 -6.32
C ALA A 69 -10.77 -1.64 -6.36
N VAL A 70 -10.20 -1.67 -7.56
CA VAL A 70 -8.78 -1.88 -7.81
C VAL A 70 -8.24 -0.69 -8.59
N GLU A 71 -7.22 -0.04 -8.06
CA GLU A 71 -6.42 0.93 -8.81
C GLU A 71 -5.15 0.22 -9.31
N GLU A 72 -4.85 0.40 -10.59
CA GLU A 72 -3.60 -0.06 -11.21
C GLU A 72 -2.65 1.11 -11.42
N LEU A 73 -1.42 0.95 -10.94
CA LEU A 73 -0.38 1.98 -11.02
C LEU A 73 0.86 1.40 -11.69
N PRO A 74 1.62 2.19 -12.47
CA PRO A 74 2.92 1.74 -12.95
C PRO A 74 3.87 1.48 -11.77
N ALA A 75 4.66 0.40 -11.86
CA ALA A 75 5.67 0.02 -10.87
C ALA A 75 6.94 0.88 -10.94
N LEU A 76 6.76 2.21 -10.90
CA LEU A 76 7.85 3.16 -10.75
C LEU A 76 8.57 2.90 -9.42
N GLU A 77 9.87 3.17 -9.35
CA GLU A 77 10.68 2.96 -8.13
C GLU A 77 10.03 3.58 -6.88
N ILE A 78 9.47 4.79 -7.02
CA ILE A 78 8.79 5.48 -5.92
C ILE A 78 7.47 4.80 -5.52
N ASN A 79 6.69 4.33 -6.50
CA ASN A 79 5.43 3.62 -6.26
C ASN A 79 5.71 2.27 -5.60
N LEU A 80 6.76 1.56 -6.01
CA LEU A 80 7.21 0.33 -5.36
C LEU A 80 7.65 0.57 -3.92
N LYS A 81 8.42 1.64 -3.66
CA LYS A 81 8.82 2.03 -2.30
C LYS A 81 7.60 2.31 -1.41
N TYR A 82 6.61 3.02 -1.94
CA TYR A 82 5.37 3.32 -1.21
C TYR A 82 4.50 2.08 -1.03
N ALA A 83 4.36 1.22 -2.04
CA ALA A 83 3.66 -0.05 -1.92
C ALA A 83 4.29 -0.96 -0.86
N ALA A 84 5.62 -1.06 -0.82
CA ALA A 84 6.32 -1.82 0.21
C ALA A 84 6.08 -1.28 1.62
N ALA A 85 6.13 0.05 1.78
CA ALA A 85 5.85 0.69 3.06
C ALA A 85 4.38 0.51 3.50
N LEU A 86 3.44 0.68 2.57
CA LEU A 86 2.00 0.47 2.78
C LEU A 86 1.68 -0.98 3.17
N LYS A 87 2.35 -1.95 2.52
CA LYS A 87 2.25 -3.38 2.87
C LYS A 87 2.78 -3.65 4.28
N GLN A 88 3.88 -3.02 4.68
CA GLN A 88 4.40 -3.14 6.03
C GLN A 88 3.43 -2.56 7.06
N ASP A 89 2.84 -1.40 6.77
CA ASP A 89 1.85 -0.75 7.65
C ASP A 89 0.56 -1.59 7.77
N LEU A 90 0.13 -2.25 6.71
CA LEU A 90 -0.95 -3.25 6.72
C LEU A 90 -0.64 -4.42 7.66
N LEU A 91 0.58 -4.97 7.59
CA LEU A 91 1.01 -6.10 8.43
C LEU A 91 1.13 -5.74 9.91
N ASN A 92 1.52 -4.50 10.19
CA ASN A 92 1.69 -3.98 11.55
C ASN A 92 0.35 -3.60 12.21
N ARG A 93 -0.79 -3.75 11.53
CA ARG A 93 -2.08 -3.47 12.14
C ARG A 93 -2.38 -4.43 13.28
N PRO A 94 -2.94 -3.93 14.40
CA PRO A 94 -3.54 -4.81 15.39
C PRO A 94 -4.61 -5.66 14.71
N LYS A 95 -4.47 -6.98 14.76
CA LYS A 95 -5.54 -7.89 14.38
C LYS A 95 -6.62 -7.78 15.45
N VAL A 96 -7.79 -7.27 15.06
CA VAL A 96 -8.97 -7.17 15.92
C VAL A 96 -9.56 -8.54 16.16
#